data_AF-A0AAX1ZMT9-F1
#
_entry.id   AF-A0AAX1ZMT9-F1
#
_cell.length_a   1.000
_cell.length_b   1.000
_cell.length_c   1.000
_cell.angle_alpha   90.00
_cell.angle_beta   90.00
_cell.angle_gamma   90.00
#
_symmetry.space_group_name_H-M   'P 1'
#
loop_
_entity.id
_entity.type
_entity.pdbx_description
1 polymer ?
#
loop_
_entity_poly.entity_id
_entity_poly.type
_entity_poly.pdbx_seq_one_letter_code
_entity_poly.pdbx_strand_id
1 'polypeptide(L)'
;MKKVIFAAFLSYFLIVSCQVQARTIYTAEYVKIFENLNSDKKQLFNQSKKWIANNFNSAQDVIQYQSLEEGQLIIRGIASPLCDLTVSKMQCNGYSQAKISFNLAIDLKDKRARLKFNNYGYAKFGNTPIDDPITYKLMLGRFDALSSDFEKTLNASIDNDKW
;
A
#
# COMPACT_ATOMS: atom_id res chain seq x y z
N MET A 1 12.63 -2.91 59.76
CA MET A 1 13.49 -2.98 58.56
C MET A 1 12.91 -3.84 57.42
N LYS A 2 12.46 -5.09 57.66
CA LYS A 2 11.89 -5.97 56.62
C LYS A 2 10.67 -5.39 55.86
N LYS A 3 9.79 -4.64 56.55
CA LYS A 3 8.60 -4.00 55.94
C LYS A 3 8.92 -2.84 54.99
N VAL A 4 10.04 -2.15 55.21
CA VAL A 4 10.49 -1.02 54.38
C VAL A 4 11.14 -1.53 53.08
N ILE A 5 11.88 -2.63 53.17
CA ILE A 5 12.49 -3.30 52.01
C ILE A 5 11.39 -3.89 51.09
N PHE A 6 10.34 -4.48 51.67
CA PHE A 6 9.24 -5.03 50.89
C PHE A 6 8.42 -3.95 50.17
N ALA A 7 8.20 -2.79 50.82
CA ALA A 7 7.55 -1.64 50.20
C ALA A 7 8.35 -1.06 49.03
N ALA A 8 9.69 -0.99 49.16
CA ALA A 8 10.57 -0.51 48.10
C ALA A 8 10.61 -1.44 46.88
N PHE A 9 10.57 -2.76 47.09
CA PHE A 9 10.48 -3.74 46.00
C PHE A 9 9.13 -3.69 45.28
N LEU A 10 8.02 -3.52 46.03
CA LEU A 10 6.68 -3.42 45.45
C LEU A 10 6.49 -2.12 44.65
N SER A 11 7.09 -1.01 45.11
CA SER A 11 7.08 0.25 44.34
C SER A 11 7.92 0.15 43.08
N TYR A 12 9.05 -0.57 43.10
CA TYR A 12 9.87 -0.77 41.89
C TYR A 12 9.15 -1.63 40.84
N PHE A 13 8.38 -2.63 41.27
CA PHE A 13 7.63 -3.50 40.36
C PHE A 13 6.48 -2.78 39.63
N LEU A 14 5.84 -1.80 40.27
CA LEU A 14 4.72 -1.04 39.69
C LEU A 14 5.13 0.04 38.68
N ILE A 15 6.40 0.49 38.69
CA ILE A 15 6.89 1.51 37.74
C ILE A 15 7.30 0.88 36.40
N VAL A 16 7.59 -0.42 36.37
CA VAL A 16 8.05 -1.13 35.16
C VAL A 16 6.90 -1.56 34.24
N SER A 17 5.65 -1.60 34.72
CA SER A 17 4.52 -2.18 33.97
C SER A 17 3.76 -1.23 33.04
N CYS A 18 4.18 0.03 32.87
CA CYS A 18 3.51 0.97 31.95
C CYS A 18 4.44 1.47 30.85
N GLN A 19 4.93 0.55 30.03
CA GLN A 19 5.43 0.88 28.68
C GLN A 19 4.34 0.51 27.68
N VAL A 20 3.23 1.28 27.68
CA VAL A 20 2.31 1.26 26.53
C VAL A 20 3.03 1.98 25.40
N GLN A 21 3.73 1.21 24.58
CA GLN A 21 4.41 1.72 23.41
C GLN A 21 3.32 2.17 22.42
N ALA A 22 3.17 3.50 22.26
CA ALA A 22 2.27 4.07 21.28
C ALA A 22 2.70 3.58 19.89
N ARG A 23 1.85 2.79 19.24
CA ARG A 23 2.10 2.35 17.86
C ARG A 23 1.90 3.53 16.94
N THR A 24 2.91 3.87 16.14
CA THR A 24 2.82 4.93 15.15
C THR A 24 1.99 4.45 13.97
N ILE A 25 0.67 4.65 14.01
CA ILE A 25 -0.18 4.28 12.88
C ILE A 25 0.10 5.26 11.74
N TYR A 26 0.81 4.79 10.71
CA TYR A 26 1.03 5.54 9.47
C TYR A 26 -0.26 5.55 8.65
N THR A 27 -1.22 6.41 9.00
CA THR A 27 -2.49 6.59 8.27
C THR A 27 -2.40 7.64 7.15
N ALA A 28 -1.19 8.01 6.72
CA ALA A 28 -1.03 8.93 5.61
C ALA A 28 -1.59 8.30 4.33
N GLU A 29 -2.21 9.11 3.48
CA GLU A 29 -2.59 8.68 2.14
C GLU A 29 -1.36 8.79 1.23
N TYR A 30 -1.13 7.81 0.37
CA TYR A 30 -0.11 7.90 -0.67
C TYR A 30 -0.81 8.22 -2.00
N VAL A 31 -0.42 9.32 -2.63
CA VAL A 31 -1.10 9.86 -3.82
C VAL A 31 -0.10 10.08 -4.95
N LYS A 32 -0.44 9.60 -6.14
CA LYS A 32 0.28 9.87 -7.39
C LYS A 32 -0.66 10.48 -8.42
N ILE A 33 -0.23 11.56 -9.06
CA ILE A 33 -0.97 12.24 -10.13
C ILE A 33 -0.15 12.11 -11.41
N PHE A 34 -0.83 11.75 -12.50
CA PHE A 34 -0.30 11.65 -13.85
C PHE A 34 -1.01 12.68 -14.71
N GLU A 35 -0.24 13.55 -15.35
CA GLU A 35 -0.73 14.60 -16.25
C GLU A 35 -0.20 14.35 -17.66
N ASN A 36 -0.75 15.04 -18.65
CA ASN A 36 -0.32 14.99 -20.05
C ASN A 36 -0.40 13.58 -20.68
N LEU A 37 -1.37 12.78 -20.26
CA LEU A 37 -1.64 11.48 -20.88
C LEU A 37 -2.25 11.68 -22.28
N ASN A 38 -2.01 10.72 -23.17
CA ASN A 38 -2.45 10.82 -24.56
C ASN A 38 -3.88 10.30 -24.81
N SER A 39 -4.53 9.75 -23.78
CA SER A 39 -5.84 9.10 -23.88
C SER A 39 -6.96 9.91 -23.22
N ASP A 40 -8.18 9.76 -23.74
CA ASP A 40 -9.40 10.31 -23.13
C ASP A 40 -9.84 9.49 -21.90
N LYS A 41 -10.77 10.02 -21.10
CA LYS A 41 -11.26 9.36 -19.88
C LYS A 41 -11.74 7.92 -20.14
N LYS A 42 -12.41 7.66 -21.27
CA LYS A 42 -12.98 6.34 -21.59
C LYS A 42 -11.89 5.32 -21.90
N GLN A 43 -10.89 5.72 -22.67
CA GLN A 43 -9.70 4.91 -22.95
C GLN A 43 -8.93 4.62 -21.67
N LEU A 44 -8.66 5.65 -20.86
CA LEU A 44 -7.99 5.51 -19.56
C LEU A 44 -8.75 4.56 -18.62
N PHE A 45 -10.07 4.63 -18.61
CA PHE A 45 -10.90 3.75 -17.78
C PHE A 45 -10.77 2.28 -18.21
N ASN A 46 -10.82 2.01 -19.51
CA ASN A 46 -10.64 0.66 -20.03
C ASN A 46 -9.22 0.12 -19.81
N GLN A 47 -8.20 0.95 -20.01
CA GLN A 47 -6.80 0.61 -19.73
C GLN A 47 -6.59 0.33 -18.23
N SER A 48 -7.19 1.14 -17.35
CA SER A 48 -7.12 0.96 -15.91
C SER A 48 -7.73 -0.39 -15.48
N LYS A 49 -8.87 -0.78 -16.06
CA LYS A 49 -9.47 -2.10 -15.81
C LYS A 49 -8.55 -3.25 -16.26
N LYS A 50 -7.91 -3.13 -17.42
CA LYS A 50 -6.91 -4.11 -17.90
C LYS A 50 -5.72 -4.19 -16.94
N TRP A 51 -5.20 -3.04 -16.50
CA TRP A 51 -4.10 -2.98 -15.54
C TRP A 51 -4.47 -3.66 -14.20
N ILE A 52 -5.67 -3.42 -13.68
CA ILE A 52 -6.18 -4.07 -12.47
C ILE A 52 -6.23 -5.58 -12.67
N ALA A 53 -6.75 -6.07 -13.80
CA ALA A 53 -6.83 -7.50 -14.07
C ALA A 53 -5.45 -8.19 -14.16
N ASN A 54 -4.43 -7.47 -14.62
CA ASN A 54 -3.07 -8.01 -14.75
C ASN A 54 -2.28 -7.98 -13.44
N ASN A 55 -2.58 -7.03 -12.54
CA ASN A 55 -1.78 -6.79 -11.34
C ASN A 55 -2.39 -7.40 -10.06
N PHE A 56 -3.66 -7.82 -10.10
CA PHE A 56 -4.36 -8.36 -8.95
C PHE A 56 -5.00 -9.70 -9.29
N ASN A 57 -4.91 -10.66 -8.36
CA ASN A 57 -5.29 -12.07 -8.56
C ASN A 57 -6.71 -12.30 -9.11
N SER A 58 -7.65 -11.37 -8.93
CA SER A 58 -8.98 -11.41 -9.54
C SER A 58 -9.57 -10.01 -9.63
N ALA A 59 -9.72 -9.47 -10.84
CA ALA A 59 -10.28 -8.13 -11.08
C ALA A 59 -11.69 -7.97 -10.48
N GLN A 60 -12.52 -9.01 -10.57
CA GLN A 60 -13.88 -9.00 -10.03
C GLN A 60 -13.92 -9.01 -8.51
N ASP A 61 -12.99 -9.70 -7.86
CA ASP A 61 -12.96 -9.77 -6.40
C ASP A 61 -12.34 -8.51 -5.78
N VAL A 62 -11.48 -7.80 -6.53
CA VAL A 62 -10.83 -6.58 -6.02
C VAL A 62 -11.63 -5.32 -6.31
N ILE A 63 -12.34 -5.19 -7.43
CA ILE A 63 -13.12 -3.99 -7.76
C ILE A 63 -14.33 -3.88 -6.83
N GLN A 64 -14.34 -2.84 -6.00
CA GLN A 64 -15.44 -2.53 -5.07
C GLN A 64 -16.42 -1.52 -5.66
N TYR A 65 -15.95 -0.65 -6.55
CA TYR A 65 -16.76 0.36 -7.22
C TYR A 65 -16.15 0.70 -8.59
N GLN A 66 -17.01 0.93 -9.58
CA GLN A 66 -16.59 1.44 -10.89
C GLN A 66 -17.69 2.32 -11.49
N SER A 67 -17.31 3.48 -12.00
CA SER A 67 -18.21 4.37 -12.76
C SER A 67 -17.41 5.10 -13.84
N LEU A 68 -17.74 4.81 -15.10
CA LEU A 68 -17.15 5.50 -16.24
C LEU A 68 -17.58 6.97 -16.30
N GLU A 69 -18.82 7.25 -15.89
CA GLU A 69 -19.38 8.59 -15.85
C GLU A 69 -18.57 9.47 -14.89
N GLU A 70 -18.35 9.00 -13.65
CA GLU A 70 -17.56 9.69 -12.64
C GLU A 70 -16.05 9.58 -12.90
N GLY A 71 -15.63 8.66 -13.76
CA GLY A 71 -14.22 8.38 -14.02
C GLY A 71 -13.52 7.72 -12.83
N GLN A 72 -14.24 6.90 -12.05
CA GLN A 72 -13.72 6.38 -10.80
C GLN A 72 -13.71 4.86 -10.75
N LEU A 73 -12.62 4.30 -10.24
CA LEU A 73 -12.49 2.89 -9.84
C LEU A 73 -12.00 2.85 -8.40
N ILE A 74 -12.59 1.99 -7.57
CA ILE A 74 -12.11 1.71 -6.21
C ILE A 74 -11.87 0.22 -6.11
N ILE A 75 -10.66 -0.17 -5.70
CA ILE A 75 -10.30 -1.56 -5.51
C ILE A 75 -9.75 -1.82 -4.10
N ARG A 76 -9.85 -3.08 -3.66
CA ARG A 76 -9.12 -3.61 -2.50
C ARG A 76 -7.91 -4.39 -2.98
N GLY A 77 -6.72 -3.90 -2.64
CA GLY A 77 -5.45 -4.50 -3.02
C GLY A 77 -4.79 -5.23 -1.86
N ILE A 78 -4.03 -6.27 -2.22
CA ILE A 78 -3.05 -6.90 -1.33
C ILE A 78 -1.73 -6.95 -2.10
N ALA A 79 -0.66 -6.39 -1.51
CA ALA A 79 0.69 -6.47 -2.07
C ALA A 79 1.69 -6.88 -0.99
N SER A 80 2.87 -7.33 -1.41
CA SER A 80 4.00 -7.49 -0.51
C SER A 80 4.92 -6.28 -0.59
N PRO A 81 5.63 -5.89 0.49
CA PRO A 81 6.72 -4.92 0.43
C PRO A 81 7.68 -5.18 -0.75
N LEU A 82 8.21 -4.12 -1.35
CA LEU A 82 9.19 -4.23 -2.43
C LEU A 82 10.58 -4.03 -1.86
N CYS A 83 11.39 -5.09 -1.86
CA CYS A 83 12.78 -5.01 -1.40
C CYS A 83 13.62 -4.09 -2.29
N ASP A 84 14.52 -3.35 -1.67
CA ASP A 84 15.54 -2.54 -2.33
C ASP A 84 16.95 -2.91 -1.82
N LEU A 85 17.95 -2.14 -2.21
CA LEU A 85 19.35 -2.35 -1.81
C LEU A 85 19.62 -2.08 -0.32
N THR A 86 18.65 -1.57 0.44
CA THR A 86 18.83 -1.27 1.88
C THR A 86 18.59 -2.47 2.79
N VAL A 87 18.17 -3.60 2.24
CA VAL A 87 17.95 -4.85 2.97
C VAL A 87 18.75 -6.00 2.37
N SER A 88 19.28 -6.87 3.23
CA SER A 88 19.93 -8.10 2.78
C SER A 88 18.93 -9.06 2.12
N LYS A 89 19.43 -10.01 1.32
CA LYS A 89 18.59 -11.07 0.70
C LYS A 89 17.78 -11.86 1.74
N MET A 90 18.37 -12.14 2.91
CA MET A 90 17.70 -12.86 3.98
C MET A 90 16.55 -12.04 4.58
N GLN A 91 16.76 -10.77 4.86
CA GLN A 91 15.70 -9.87 5.34
C GLN A 91 14.60 -9.69 4.30
N CYS A 92 14.97 -9.55 3.03
CA CYS A 92 14.03 -9.45 1.93
C CYS A 92 13.08 -10.65 1.86
N ASN A 93 13.57 -11.87 2.11
CA ASN A 93 12.71 -13.05 2.14
C ASN A 93 11.63 -12.99 3.23
N GLY A 94 11.92 -12.36 4.38
CA GLY A 94 10.92 -12.11 5.41
C GLY A 94 9.89 -11.07 4.96
N TYR A 95 10.36 -9.93 4.42
CA TYR A 95 9.48 -8.86 3.98
C TYR A 95 8.60 -9.24 2.79
N SER A 96 9.09 -10.03 1.83
CA SER A 96 8.33 -10.45 0.65
C SER A 96 7.12 -11.34 0.99
N GLN A 97 7.16 -12.00 2.15
CA GLN A 97 6.06 -12.82 2.65
C GLN A 97 5.01 -11.99 3.40
N ALA A 98 5.37 -10.79 3.87
CA ALA A 98 4.43 -9.89 4.52
C ALA A 98 3.41 -9.34 3.53
N LYS A 99 2.21 -9.01 4.03
CA LYS A 99 1.08 -8.51 3.25
C LYS A 99 0.65 -7.13 3.70
N ILE A 100 0.48 -6.25 2.73
CA ILE A 100 -0.04 -4.90 2.86
C ILE A 100 -1.44 -4.94 2.24
N SER A 101 -2.48 -4.82 3.07
CA SER A 101 -3.84 -4.61 2.58
C SER A 101 -4.09 -3.11 2.45
N PHE A 102 -4.70 -2.70 1.35
CA PHE A 102 -4.96 -1.29 1.07
C PHE A 102 -6.22 -1.13 0.21
N ASN A 103 -6.79 0.06 0.26
CA ASN A 103 -7.75 0.52 -0.73
C ASN A 103 -7.01 1.39 -1.75
N LEU A 104 -7.34 1.23 -3.02
CA LEU A 104 -6.81 2.05 -4.11
C LEU A 104 -7.97 2.69 -4.86
N ALA A 105 -8.04 4.03 -4.80
CA ALA A 105 -8.91 4.84 -5.64
C ALA A 105 -8.14 5.29 -6.88
N ILE A 106 -8.74 5.11 -8.06
CA ILE A 106 -8.25 5.57 -9.35
C ILE A 106 -9.28 6.58 -9.86
N ASP A 107 -8.90 7.85 -9.94
CA ASP A 107 -9.73 8.90 -10.52
C ASP A 107 -9.18 9.31 -11.88
N LEU A 108 -10.05 9.40 -12.87
CA LEU A 108 -9.72 9.56 -14.28
C LEU A 108 -10.47 10.76 -14.87
N LYS A 109 -9.72 11.60 -15.57
CA LYS A 109 -10.25 12.68 -16.39
C LYS A 109 -9.53 12.62 -17.75
N ASP A 110 -9.98 13.43 -18.70
CA ASP A 110 -9.27 13.51 -19.97
C ASP A 110 -7.82 13.88 -19.74
N LYS A 111 -6.92 13.06 -20.31
CA LYS A 111 -5.46 13.27 -20.28
C LYS A 111 -4.81 13.29 -18.90
N ARG A 112 -5.50 12.84 -17.84
CA ARG A 112 -4.94 12.78 -16.49
C ARG A 112 -5.56 11.70 -15.62
N ALA A 113 -4.78 11.19 -14.69
CA ALA A 113 -5.21 10.18 -13.73
C ALA A 113 -4.63 10.46 -12.34
N ARG A 114 -5.32 10.01 -11.30
CA ARG A 114 -4.84 10.03 -9.91
C ARG A 114 -4.99 8.66 -9.30
N LEU A 115 -3.92 8.14 -8.72
CA LEU A 115 -3.95 6.99 -7.82
C LEU A 115 -3.87 7.48 -6.38
N LYS A 116 -4.72 6.90 -5.54
CA LYS A 116 -4.79 7.19 -4.11
C LYS A 116 -4.85 5.89 -3.34
N PHE A 117 -3.73 5.54 -2.72
CA PHE A 117 -3.62 4.43 -1.78
C PHE A 117 -4.03 4.95 -0.41
N ASN A 118 -5.02 4.31 0.21
CA ASN A 118 -5.51 4.67 1.54
C ASN A 118 -5.96 3.43 2.31
N ASN A 119 -6.34 3.65 3.57
CA ASN A 119 -6.75 2.58 4.48
C ASN A 119 -5.75 1.41 4.55
N TYR A 120 -4.46 1.72 4.40
CA TYR A 120 -3.39 0.78 4.65
C TYR A 120 -2.84 0.97 6.05
N GLY A 121 -2.47 -0.15 6.68
CA GLY A 121 -1.76 -0.15 7.95
C GLY A 121 -0.39 -0.79 7.77
N TYR A 122 0.16 -1.34 8.84
CA TYR A 122 1.39 -2.12 8.79
C TYR A 122 1.31 -3.28 7.80
N ALA A 123 2.45 -3.60 7.18
CA ALA A 123 2.60 -4.90 6.56
C ALA A 123 2.49 -5.99 7.65
N LYS A 124 1.84 -7.11 7.34
CA LYS A 124 1.62 -8.20 8.30
C LYS A 124 2.25 -9.49 7.80
N PHE A 125 2.98 -10.18 8.67
CA PHE A 125 3.34 -11.59 8.45
C PHE A 125 2.32 -12.44 9.21
N GLY A 126 1.43 -13.11 8.47
CA GLY A 126 0.23 -13.68 9.06
C GLY A 126 -0.61 -12.59 9.73
N ASN A 127 -0.88 -12.73 11.03
CA ASN A 127 -1.61 -11.73 11.82
C ASN A 127 -0.71 -10.74 12.57
N THR A 128 0.62 -10.88 12.46
CA THR A 128 1.58 -10.07 13.20
C THR A 128 1.97 -8.84 12.39
N PRO A 129 1.67 -7.61 12.87
CA PRO A 129 2.12 -6.39 12.21
C PRO A 129 3.64 -6.22 12.36
N ILE A 130 4.28 -5.78 11.28
CA ILE A 130 5.68 -5.41 11.24
C ILE A 130 5.75 -3.88 11.31
N ASP A 131 6.08 -3.37 12.50
CA ASP A 131 6.15 -1.93 12.80
C ASP A 131 7.61 -1.51 12.90
N ASP A 132 8.24 -1.31 11.73
CA ASP A 132 9.59 -0.77 11.65
C ASP A 132 9.74 0.20 10.46
N PRO A 133 10.66 1.18 10.54
CA PRO A 133 10.83 2.19 9.49
C PRO A 133 11.23 1.62 8.12
N ILE A 134 11.96 0.50 8.08
CA ILE A 134 12.39 -0.13 6.83
C ILE A 134 11.17 -0.71 6.13
N THR A 135 10.32 -1.46 6.83
CA THR A 135 9.08 -2.01 6.27
C THR A 135 8.19 -0.92 5.70
N TYR A 136 8.03 0.20 6.40
CA TYR A 136 7.25 1.33 5.89
C TYR A 136 7.84 1.89 4.59
N LYS A 137 9.17 2.07 4.53
CA LYS A 137 9.86 2.48 3.30
C LYS A 137 9.65 1.50 2.14
N LEU A 138 9.79 0.19 2.38
CA LEU A 138 9.59 -0.84 1.35
C LEU A 138 8.13 -0.95 0.89
N MET A 139 7.17 -0.62 1.77
CA MET A 139 5.75 -0.48 1.43
C MET A 139 5.53 0.72 0.50
N LEU A 140 6.08 1.89 0.82
CA LEU A 140 5.99 3.05 -0.06
C LEU A 140 6.65 2.77 -1.42
N GLY A 141 7.81 2.11 -1.44
CA GLY A 141 8.47 1.67 -2.67
C GLY A 141 7.61 0.71 -3.51
N ARG A 142 6.77 -0.13 -2.88
CA ARG A 142 5.78 -0.94 -3.60
C ARG A 142 4.69 -0.06 -4.24
N PHE A 143 4.19 0.96 -3.54
CA PHE A 143 3.19 1.88 -4.09
C PHE A 143 3.75 2.74 -5.23
N ASP A 144 5.01 3.19 -5.12
CA ASP A 144 5.75 3.83 -6.21
C ASP A 144 5.81 2.90 -7.43
N ALA A 145 6.22 1.64 -7.23
CA ALA A 145 6.35 0.68 -8.33
C ALA A 145 5.01 0.38 -9.03
N LEU A 146 3.93 0.19 -8.26
CA LEU A 146 2.58 0.03 -8.82
C LEU A 146 2.15 1.27 -9.61
N SER A 147 2.44 2.46 -9.07
CA SER A 147 2.11 3.73 -9.73
C SER A 147 2.87 3.91 -11.04
N SER A 148 4.16 3.58 -11.07
CA SER A 148 4.97 3.62 -12.30
C SER A 148 4.53 2.58 -13.34
N ASP A 149 4.13 1.39 -12.93
CA ASP A 149 3.60 0.36 -13.84
C ASP A 149 2.26 0.80 -14.46
N PHE A 150 1.40 1.41 -13.64
CA PHE A 150 0.14 2.00 -14.11
C PHE A 150 0.38 3.09 -15.15
N GLU A 151 1.28 4.05 -14.89
CA GLU A 151 1.63 5.11 -15.83
C GLU A 151 2.13 4.56 -17.18
N LYS A 152 2.99 3.54 -17.14
CA LYS A 152 3.47 2.86 -18.36
C LYS A 152 2.30 2.26 -19.16
N THR A 153 1.34 1.64 -18.47
CA THR A 153 0.17 1.04 -19.11
C THR A 153 -0.71 2.08 -19.82
N LEU A 154 -0.91 3.23 -19.18
CA LEU A 154 -1.69 4.33 -19.76
C LEU A 154 -0.98 5.00 -20.95
N ASN A 155 0.35 4.98 -21.00
CA ASN A 155 1.13 5.57 -22.09
C ASN A 155 1.39 4.61 -23.28
N ALA A 156 1.44 3.29 -23.04
CA ALA A 156 1.78 2.30 -24.06
C ALA A 156 0.65 1.99 -25.06
N SER A 157 -0.56 2.46 -24.82
CA SER A 157 -1.78 1.94 -25.45
C SER A 157 -2.18 2.63 -26.78
N ILE A 158 -1.22 3.30 -27.44
CA ILE A 158 -1.42 3.87 -28.78
C ILE A 158 -1.12 2.84 -29.89
N ASP A 159 -0.37 1.75 -29.64
CA ASP A 159 0.30 1.02 -30.73
C ASP A 159 -0.12 -0.46 -30.95
N ASN A 160 -1.02 -1.03 -30.14
CA ASN A 160 -1.22 -2.50 -30.09
C ASN A 160 -2.60 -3.04 -30.53
N ASP A 161 -3.36 -2.31 -31.34
CA ASP A 161 -4.53 -2.87 -32.06
C ASP A 161 -4.13 -3.50 -33.41
N LYS A 162 -3.01 -4.23 -33.44
CA LYS A 162 -2.64 -5.12 -34.55
C LYS A 162 -2.78 -6.55 -34.06
N TRP A 163 -3.91 -7.17 -34.42
CA TRP A 163 -4.09 -8.62 -34.40
C TRP A 163 -3.45 -9.24 -35.63
#